data_AF-A0A516W5S4-F1
#
_entry.id   AF-A0A516W5S4-F1
#
_cell.length_a   1.000
_cell.length_b   1.000
_cell.length_c   1.000
_cell.angle_alpha   90.00
_cell.angle_beta   90.00
_cell.angle_gamma   90.00
#
_symmetry.space_group_name_H-M   'P 1'
#
loop_
_entity.id
_entity.type
_entity.pdbx_description
1 polymer ?
#
loop_
_entity_poly.entity_id
_entity_poly.type
_entity_poly.pdbx_seq_one_letter_code
_entity_poly.pdbx_strand_id
1 'polypeptide(L)'
;MKINFPHGPKNHIISEKKFIAAWKTWFLLFRTHENLDARFDGMPISNSKTSLQEQIKKGKKFSLDVLCRMLVPHRNTMQASTQFIEKNNQIFIEYSAKNLSTGRTAKHVRLSNYALGLLEKISHDDQYEIDAILNADIEDEKNGLLEIENFEPEITPQYPISLPSNLTCLTQQSLVTTLVATIHAEPFQPHYRGQPIMKQVQGWDRRLTSYFWPKPDFGVAETETRLRPLLDQAAALQATLRNGQIWTEAEKQSAHQLAEAIFLWGGVPQNNITTEKILAVFKSVNHGKQIERAPMNSGWTKLAAIASASNGPANEHVIWDSRVAHSLLKRLDSILSASGITIPPDYLSHLGHIPGRGGSRTTAKYHINWPNGYQKWSSQFAGSEIVRKIRDELNKNIKLYPVGTSNQGATWTLREVEMVLFMDGY
;
A
#
# COMPACT_ATOMS: atom_id res chain seq x y z
N MET A 1 27.99 -9.39 -3.55
CA MET A 1 28.26 -9.36 -2.11
C MET A 1 26.98 -8.90 -1.41
N LYS A 2 27.02 -8.57 -0.12
CA LYS A 2 25.83 -8.44 0.75
C LYS A 2 25.94 -7.17 1.59
N ILE A 3 24.84 -6.44 1.75
CA ILE A 3 24.74 -5.30 2.67
C ILE A 3 24.34 -5.81 4.04
N ASN A 4 25.16 -5.54 5.05
CA ASN A 4 24.91 -5.98 6.42
C ASN A 4 24.30 -4.85 7.24
N PHE A 5 23.18 -5.11 7.93
CA PHE A 5 22.56 -4.19 8.88
C PHE A 5 22.87 -4.62 10.33
N PRO A 6 23.86 -4.01 11.02
CA PRO A 6 24.29 -4.44 12.34
C PRO A 6 23.19 -4.33 13.41
N HIS A 7 22.23 -3.43 13.20
CA HIS A 7 21.12 -3.16 14.11
C HIS A 7 19.77 -3.63 13.54
N GLY A 8 19.78 -4.41 12.45
CA GLY A 8 18.60 -5.08 11.95
C GLY A 8 18.22 -6.30 12.81
N PRO A 9 17.12 -7.00 12.49
CA PRO A 9 16.86 -8.34 13.01
C PRO A 9 18.10 -9.24 12.81
N LYS A 10 18.32 -10.28 13.65
CA LYS A 10 19.55 -11.11 13.67
C LYS A 10 20.16 -11.32 12.26
N ASN A 11 21.28 -10.65 11.99
CA ASN A 11 22.03 -10.69 10.73
C ASN A 11 21.21 -10.34 9.47
N HIS A 12 20.32 -9.33 9.55
CA HIS A 12 19.57 -8.87 8.40
C HIS A 12 20.51 -8.39 7.30
N ILE A 13 20.34 -8.97 6.13
CA ILE A 13 21.19 -8.76 4.98
C ILE A 13 20.32 -8.60 3.74
N ILE A 14 20.68 -7.65 2.89
CA ILE A 14 20.10 -7.52 1.55
C ILE A 14 21.19 -7.58 0.49
N SER A 15 20.81 -7.80 -0.77
CA SER A 15 21.75 -7.71 -1.88
C SER A 15 22.21 -6.27 -2.08
N GLU A 16 23.44 -6.09 -2.58
CA GLU A 16 23.94 -4.76 -2.94
C GLU A 16 23.09 -4.12 -4.03
N LYS A 17 22.64 -4.91 -5.02
CA LYS A 17 21.72 -4.42 -6.06
C LYS A 17 20.45 -3.82 -5.46
N LYS A 18 19.82 -4.49 -4.48
CA LYS A 18 18.63 -3.99 -3.81
C LYS A 18 18.91 -2.67 -3.08
N PHE A 19 20.03 -2.56 -2.38
CA PHE A 19 20.42 -1.31 -1.73
C PHE A 19 20.70 -0.17 -2.73
N ILE A 20 21.41 -0.46 -3.83
CA ILE A 20 21.73 0.53 -4.86
C ILE A 20 20.46 0.96 -5.63
N ALA A 21 19.52 0.05 -5.87
CA ALA A 21 18.20 0.40 -6.37
C ALA A 21 17.47 1.33 -5.37
N ALA A 22 17.50 1.01 -4.08
CA ALA A 22 16.93 1.87 -3.03
C ALA A 22 17.55 3.27 -3.02
N TRP A 23 18.87 3.36 -3.10
CA TRP A 23 19.62 4.61 -3.22
C TRP A 23 19.12 5.44 -4.42
N LYS A 24 19.12 4.85 -5.63
CA LYS A 24 18.64 5.51 -6.86
C LYS A 24 17.20 6.03 -6.70
N THR A 25 16.34 5.20 -6.12
CA THR A 25 14.92 5.51 -5.94
C THR A 25 14.70 6.64 -4.96
N TRP A 26 15.48 6.65 -3.87
CA TRP A 26 15.44 7.69 -2.85
C TRP A 26 15.83 9.04 -3.44
N PHE A 27 16.92 9.11 -4.22
CA PHE A 27 17.30 10.33 -4.93
C PHE A 27 16.20 10.83 -5.87
N LEU A 28 15.58 9.93 -6.65
CA LEU A 28 14.45 10.30 -7.53
C LEU A 28 13.24 10.84 -6.76
N LEU A 29 12.99 10.34 -5.55
CA LEU A 29 11.88 10.81 -4.69
C LEU A 29 12.09 12.25 -4.21
N PHE A 30 13.34 12.68 -3.99
CA PHE A 30 13.67 14.03 -3.49
C PHE A 30 14.21 14.97 -4.58
N ARG A 31 14.33 14.51 -5.82
CA ARG A 31 14.89 15.29 -6.95
C ARG A 31 14.11 16.56 -7.25
N THR A 32 12.79 16.58 -7.01
CA THR A 32 11.89 17.70 -7.32
C THR A 32 12.24 19.00 -6.57
N HIS A 33 12.97 18.92 -5.47
CA HIS A 33 13.31 20.08 -4.65
C HIS A 33 14.76 20.57 -4.84
N GLU A 34 15.68 19.72 -5.30
CA GLU A 34 17.12 19.98 -5.11
C GLU A 34 18.02 19.57 -6.30
N ASN A 35 17.47 19.12 -7.45
CA ASN A 35 18.26 18.70 -8.63
C ASN A 35 19.35 17.64 -8.33
N LEU A 36 19.13 16.80 -7.33
CA LEU A 36 20.10 15.81 -6.86
C LEU A 36 20.39 14.72 -7.90
N ASP A 37 21.67 14.35 -8.04
CA ASP A 37 22.16 13.24 -8.84
C ASP A 37 22.69 12.10 -7.95
N ALA A 38 22.02 10.95 -8.01
CA ALA A 38 22.37 9.73 -7.27
C ALA A 38 23.81 9.23 -7.50
N ARG A 39 24.47 9.67 -8.58
CA ARG A 39 25.84 9.29 -8.93
C ARG A 39 26.89 10.11 -8.18
N PHE A 40 26.62 11.39 -7.95
CA PHE A 40 27.65 12.34 -7.51
C PHE A 40 27.36 12.96 -6.16
N ASP A 41 26.07 13.16 -5.86
CA ASP A 41 25.64 13.77 -4.62
C ASP A 41 25.59 12.74 -3.49
N GLY A 42 25.75 13.24 -2.27
CA GLY A 42 25.78 12.40 -1.07
C GLY A 42 24.64 12.71 -0.11
N MET A 43 24.16 11.66 0.54
CA MET A 43 23.16 11.77 1.60
C MET A 43 23.83 12.04 2.95
N PRO A 44 23.25 12.93 3.78
CA PRO A 44 23.70 13.05 5.16
C PRO A 44 23.41 11.74 5.91
N ILE A 45 24.35 11.28 6.74
CA ILE A 45 24.19 10.00 7.47
C ILE A 45 22.99 10.07 8.43
N SER A 46 22.94 11.15 9.23
CA SER A 46 21.84 11.52 10.13
C SER A 46 21.30 10.43 11.07
N ASN A 47 22.11 9.44 11.47
CA ASN A 47 21.68 8.40 12.39
C ASN A 47 21.23 8.96 13.74
N SER A 48 20.07 8.50 14.23
CA SER A 48 19.48 8.98 15.48
C SER A 48 18.79 7.87 16.25
N LYS A 49 18.87 7.84 17.58
CA LYS A 49 18.12 6.87 18.40
C LYS A 49 16.61 7.13 18.45
N THR A 50 16.13 8.22 17.85
CA THR A 50 14.69 8.53 17.78
C THR A 50 13.95 7.64 16.78
N SER A 51 12.63 7.59 16.90
CA SER A 51 11.76 6.82 15.99
C SER A 51 11.87 7.34 14.56
N LEU A 52 11.50 6.50 13.57
CA LEU A 52 11.46 6.90 12.17
C LEU A 52 10.53 8.11 11.96
N GLN A 53 9.36 8.09 12.61
CA GLN A 53 8.39 9.17 12.54
C GLN A 53 8.98 10.50 13.05
N GLU A 54 9.72 10.47 14.17
CA GLU A 54 10.34 11.67 14.74
C GLU A 54 11.44 12.25 13.84
N GLN A 55 12.22 11.39 13.17
CA GLN A 55 13.22 11.86 12.19
C GLN A 55 12.57 12.56 11.00
N ILE A 56 11.46 11.99 10.52
CA ILE A 56 10.68 12.54 9.41
C ILE A 56 10.07 13.89 9.80
N LYS A 57 9.48 14.01 11.01
CA LYS A 57 8.94 15.27 11.55
C LYS A 57 10.03 16.36 11.67
N LYS A 58 11.26 15.97 11.98
CA LYS A 58 12.43 16.86 12.02
C LYS A 58 13.02 17.22 10.66
N GLY A 59 12.34 16.89 9.56
CA GLY A 59 12.80 17.20 8.19
C GLY A 59 13.98 16.35 7.72
N LYS A 60 14.34 15.27 8.42
CA LYS A 60 15.50 14.41 8.07
C LYS A 60 15.15 13.32 7.05
N LYS A 61 14.10 13.54 6.26
CA LYS A 61 13.54 12.55 5.32
C LYS A 61 14.59 12.10 4.29
N PHE A 62 15.39 13.04 3.77
CA PHE A 62 16.53 12.72 2.91
C PHE A 62 17.80 12.44 3.74
N SER A 63 17.99 11.18 4.14
CA SER A 63 19.19 10.74 4.85
C SER A 63 19.46 9.25 4.66
N LEU A 64 20.72 8.83 4.89
CA LEU A 64 21.12 7.43 4.84
C LEU A 64 20.36 6.61 5.91
N ASP A 65 20.23 7.13 7.14
CA ASP A 65 19.55 6.40 8.22
C ASP A 65 18.09 6.12 7.90
N VAL A 66 17.37 7.11 7.35
CA VAL A 66 15.97 6.93 6.95
C VAL A 66 15.86 5.90 5.82
N LEU A 67 16.69 5.99 4.77
CA LEU A 67 16.72 4.98 3.70
C LEU A 67 16.97 3.57 4.26
N CYS A 68 17.99 3.43 5.11
CA CYS A 68 18.34 2.15 5.74
C CYS A 68 17.18 1.60 6.59
N ARG A 69 16.47 2.45 7.35
CA ARG A 69 15.28 2.06 8.11
C ARG A 69 14.14 1.57 7.22
N MET A 70 13.98 2.13 6.02
CA MET A 70 12.96 1.65 5.07
C MET A 70 13.22 0.24 4.57
N LEU A 71 14.49 -0.18 4.52
CA LEU A 71 14.95 -1.48 3.99
C LEU A 71 15.02 -2.59 5.04
N VAL A 72 14.68 -2.30 6.29
CA VAL A 72 14.65 -3.28 7.39
C VAL A 72 13.25 -3.34 8.04
N PRO A 73 12.90 -4.47 8.67
CA PRO A 73 11.66 -4.56 9.43
C PRO A 73 11.66 -3.72 10.73
N HIS A 74 12.81 -3.54 11.39
CA HIS A 74 12.92 -2.75 12.64
C HIS A 74 13.19 -1.26 12.36
N ARG A 75 12.15 -0.56 11.93
CA ARG A 75 12.23 0.82 11.41
C ARG A 75 12.53 1.88 12.46
N ASN A 76 12.25 1.60 13.74
CA ASN A 76 12.50 2.51 14.86
C ASN A 76 13.91 2.41 15.46
N THR A 77 14.75 1.49 14.98
CA THR A 77 16.15 1.39 15.36
C THR A 77 17.04 2.11 14.33
N MET A 78 18.04 2.86 14.78
CA MET A 78 19.04 3.45 13.88
C MET A 78 19.80 2.36 13.13
N GLN A 79 20.01 2.56 11.84
CA GLN A 79 20.64 1.58 10.96
C GLN A 79 21.95 2.09 10.37
N ALA A 80 22.07 3.38 10.07
CA ALA A 80 23.26 3.98 9.45
C ALA A 80 24.35 4.37 10.47
N SER A 81 24.75 3.45 11.35
CA SER A 81 25.83 3.68 12.32
C SER A 81 27.22 3.64 11.67
N THR A 82 28.26 4.07 12.40
CA THR A 82 29.66 3.92 11.95
C THR A 82 29.98 2.48 11.57
N GLN A 83 29.53 1.51 12.39
CA GLN A 83 29.72 0.09 12.12
C GLN A 83 29.03 -0.35 10.81
N PHE A 84 27.86 0.21 10.48
CA PHE A 84 27.21 -0.06 9.21
C PHE A 84 28.06 0.43 8.04
N ILE A 85 28.62 1.63 8.12
CA ILE A 85 29.44 2.18 7.05
C ILE A 85 30.73 1.37 6.89
N GLU A 86 31.42 1.04 7.99
CA GLU A 86 32.64 0.24 7.97
C GLU A 86 32.43 -1.16 7.36
N LYS A 87 31.33 -1.84 7.71
CA LYS A 87 30.99 -3.16 7.16
C LYS A 87 30.58 -3.13 5.68
N ASN A 88 30.20 -1.96 5.19
CA ASN A 88 29.74 -1.76 3.82
C ASN A 88 30.62 -0.72 3.10
N ASN A 89 31.91 -0.63 3.47
CA ASN A 89 32.85 0.39 2.97
C ASN A 89 33.12 0.27 1.46
N GLN A 90 32.86 -0.89 0.87
CA GLN A 90 32.92 -1.07 -0.57
C GLN A 90 31.84 -0.27 -1.31
N ILE A 91 30.77 0.13 -0.62
CA ILE A 91 29.65 0.87 -1.20
C ILE A 91 29.77 2.38 -0.99
N PHE A 92 30.32 2.80 0.14
CA PHE A 92 30.28 4.19 0.57
C PHE A 92 31.63 4.89 0.56
N ILE A 93 31.61 6.16 0.20
CA ILE A 93 32.70 7.11 0.46
C ILE A 93 32.16 8.18 1.41
N GLU A 94 32.71 8.24 2.62
CA GLU A 94 32.40 9.30 3.58
C GLU A 94 33.09 10.62 3.23
N TYR A 95 32.38 11.73 3.42
CA TYR A 95 32.93 13.07 3.30
C TYR A 95 32.14 14.09 4.13
N SER A 96 32.68 15.30 4.32
CA SER A 96 31.97 16.38 5.02
C SER A 96 31.38 17.37 4.01
N ALA A 97 30.11 17.71 4.18
CA ALA A 97 29.40 18.68 3.35
C ALA A 97 28.35 19.43 4.17
N LYS A 98 27.80 20.51 3.61
CA LYS A 98 26.64 21.17 4.19
C LYS A 98 25.39 20.33 3.96
N ASN A 99 24.66 20.04 5.03
CA ASN A 99 23.36 19.40 4.93
C ASN A 99 22.33 20.42 4.44
N LEU A 100 21.71 20.14 3.29
CA LEU A 100 20.76 21.04 2.62
C LEU A 100 19.58 21.45 3.52
N SER A 101 19.07 20.52 4.33
CA SER A 101 17.93 20.79 5.23
C SER A 101 18.26 21.68 6.43
N THR A 102 19.52 21.71 6.88
CA THR A 102 19.91 22.43 8.12
C THR A 102 20.91 23.56 7.90
N GLY A 103 21.54 23.63 6.72
CA GLY A 103 22.66 24.51 6.41
C GLY A 103 23.97 24.21 7.16
N ARG A 104 23.97 23.24 8.09
CA ARG A 104 25.12 22.91 8.93
C ARG A 104 26.00 21.87 8.26
N THR A 105 27.31 21.95 8.51
CA THR A 105 28.25 20.91 8.10
C THR A 105 27.92 19.60 8.82
N ALA A 106 27.78 18.52 8.06
CA ALA A 106 27.50 17.18 8.55
C ALA A 106 28.34 16.15 7.79
N LYS A 107 28.41 14.93 8.33
CA LYS A 107 28.96 13.79 7.59
C LYS A 107 27.96 13.27 6.56
N HIS A 108 28.42 13.12 5.34
CA HIS A 108 27.69 12.57 4.20
C HIS A 108 28.36 11.28 3.72
N VAL A 109 27.59 10.47 3.00
CA VAL A 109 28.11 9.38 2.17
C VAL A 109 27.71 9.59 0.73
N ARG A 110 28.55 9.17 -0.20
CA ARG A 110 28.20 8.98 -1.63
C ARG A 110 28.59 7.57 -2.08
N LEU A 111 28.13 7.16 -3.26
CA LEU A 111 28.51 5.87 -3.82
C LEU A 111 30.01 5.83 -4.19
N SER A 112 30.64 4.69 -3.92
CA SER A 112 31.99 4.38 -4.39
C SER A 112 32.00 4.08 -5.91
N ASN A 113 33.18 4.05 -6.53
CA ASN A 113 33.31 3.65 -7.94
C ASN A 113 32.77 2.22 -8.19
N TYR A 114 32.97 1.32 -7.24
CA TYR A 114 32.40 -0.02 -7.28
C TYR A 114 30.87 0.02 -7.31
N ALA A 115 30.27 0.79 -6.40
CA ALA A 115 28.82 0.94 -6.31
C ALA A 115 28.21 1.66 -7.53
N LEU A 116 28.92 2.63 -8.13
CA LEU A 116 28.52 3.26 -9.38
C LEU A 116 28.44 2.23 -10.53
N GLY A 117 29.40 1.31 -10.61
CA GLY A 117 29.34 0.20 -11.57
C GLY A 117 28.17 -0.77 -11.34
N LEU A 118 27.62 -0.83 -10.13
CA LEU A 118 26.38 -1.57 -9.84
C LEU A 118 25.13 -0.78 -10.21
N LEU A 119 25.15 0.55 -10.02
CA LEU A 119 24.02 1.43 -10.31
C LEU A 119 23.58 1.35 -11.77
N GLU A 120 24.55 1.22 -12.68
CA GLU A 120 24.30 1.05 -14.12
C GLU A 120 23.72 -0.33 -14.48
N LYS A 121 23.83 -1.31 -13.59
CA LYS A 121 23.40 -2.71 -13.80
C LYS A 121 22.12 -3.07 -13.05
N ILE A 122 21.45 -2.10 -12.44
CA ILE A 122 20.17 -2.31 -11.76
C ILE A 122 19.11 -2.69 -12.79
N SER A 123 18.53 -3.88 -12.62
CA SER A 123 17.45 -4.35 -13.47
C SER A 123 16.13 -3.69 -13.14
N HIS A 124 15.14 -3.86 -14.02
CA HIS A 124 13.79 -3.39 -13.77
C HIS A 124 13.13 -4.09 -12.58
N ASP A 125 13.44 -5.38 -12.35
CA ASP A 125 12.90 -6.14 -11.22
C ASP A 125 13.53 -5.75 -9.89
N ASP A 126 14.84 -5.47 -9.85
CA ASP A 126 15.52 -4.92 -8.65
C ASP A 126 14.86 -3.61 -8.22
N GLN A 127 14.47 -2.80 -9.20
CA GLN A 127 13.81 -1.50 -9.01
C GLN A 127 12.35 -1.67 -8.54
N TYR A 128 11.61 -2.65 -9.07
CA TYR A 128 10.22 -2.93 -8.72
C TYR A 128 10.04 -3.18 -7.23
N GLU A 129 10.82 -4.07 -6.63
CA GLU A 129 10.69 -4.42 -5.21
C GLU A 129 10.90 -3.20 -4.30
N ILE A 130 11.87 -2.37 -4.66
CA ILE A 130 12.17 -1.14 -3.94
C ILE A 130 11.04 -0.14 -4.09
N ASP A 131 10.53 0.06 -5.30
CA ASP A 131 9.37 0.93 -5.50
C ASP A 131 8.16 0.43 -4.69
N ALA A 132 7.92 -0.88 -4.62
CA ALA A 132 6.85 -1.42 -3.78
C ALA A 132 7.08 -1.09 -2.29
N ILE A 133 8.27 -1.35 -1.74
CA ILE A 133 8.61 -1.06 -0.34
C ILE A 133 8.49 0.44 -0.03
N LEU A 134 8.96 1.29 -0.94
CA LEU A 134 8.99 2.73 -0.74
C LEU A 134 7.65 3.40 -0.98
N ASN A 135 6.69 2.77 -1.66
CA ASN A 135 5.33 3.28 -1.85
C ASN A 135 4.29 2.60 -0.95
N ALA A 136 4.65 1.51 -0.28
CA ALA A 136 3.78 0.85 0.68
C ALA A 136 3.63 1.65 1.98
N ASP A 137 2.55 1.32 2.70
CA ASP A 137 2.35 1.75 4.08
C ASP A 137 3.44 1.17 5.00
N ILE A 138 3.72 1.90 6.08
CA ILE A 138 4.83 1.57 6.98
C ILE A 138 4.28 1.09 8.31
N GLU A 139 4.50 -0.18 8.64
CA GLU A 139 4.11 -0.75 9.92
C GLU A 139 5.28 -0.81 10.90
N ASP A 140 4.97 -0.55 12.17
CA ASP A 140 5.78 -0.82 13.34
C ASP A 140 5.04 -1.83 14.24
N GLU A 141 5.71 -2.91 14.63
CA GLU A 141 5.11 -3.99 15.41
C GLU A 141 4.53 -3.54 16.76
N LYS A 142 5.04 -2.45 17.35
CA LYS A 142 4.58 -1.93 18.64
C LYS A 142 3.57 -0.80 18.50
N ASN A 143 3.72 0.04 17.47
CA ASN A 143 2.98 1.30 17.35
C ASN A 143 1.96 1.30 16.20
N GLY A 144 1.85 0.21 15.44
CA GLY A 144 0.93 0.11 14.31
C GLY A 144 1.44 0.83 13.06
N LEU A 145 0.54 1.41 12.27
CA LEU A 145 0.93 2.15 11.06
C LEU A 145 1.57 3.49 11.42
N LEU A 146 2.72 3.78 10.82
CA LEU A 146 3.43 5.05 10.98
C LEU A 146 2.87 6.08 10.01
N GLU A 147 2.20 7.09 10.56
CA GLU A 147 1.76 8.27 9.82
C GLU A 147 2.97 9.15 9.49
N ILE A 148 3.29 9.25 8.21
CA ILE A 148 4.22 10.21 7.65
C ILE A 148 3.39 11.38 7.12
N GLU A 149 3.37 12.49 7.85
CA GLU A 149 2.84 13.73 7.33
C GLU A 149 3.75 14.24 6.20
N ASN A 150 3.17 14.39 5.00
CA ASN A 150 3.74 15.27 4.00
C ASN A 150 3.14 16.66 4.22
N PHE A 151 4.00 17.68 4.17
CA PHE A 151 3.68 19.09 4.37
C PHE A 151 2.89 19.68 3.19
N GLU A 152 1.94 18.95 2.64
CA GLU A 152 0.95 19.56 1.77
C GLU A 152 -0.16 20.15 2.66
N PRO A 153 -0.66 21.34 2.33
CA PRO A 153 -1.66 22.01 3.16
C PRO A 153 -2.88 21.10 3.37
N GLU A 154 -3.41 21.14 4.58
CA GLU A 154 -4.63 20.45 4.98
C GLU A 154 -5.80 20.91 4.09
N ILE A 155 -6.10 20.17 3.02
CA ILE A 155 -7.30 20.43 2.22
C ILE A 155 -8.46 19.87 3.04
N THR A 156 -9.19 20.76 3.70
CA THR A 156 -10.55 20.43 4.12
C THR A 156 -11.31 20.15 2.83
N PRO A 157 -11.78 18.92 2.60
CA PRO A 157 -12.45 18.62 1.35
C PRO A 157 -13.64 19.57 1.18
N GLN A 158 -13.54 20.45 0.17
CA GLN A 158 -14.62 21.34 -0.20
C GLN A 158 -15.62 20.50 -0.98
N TYR A 159 -16.72 20.14 -0.33
CA TYR A 159 -17.76 19.29 -0.91
C TYR A 159 -18.92 20.12 -1.45
N PRO A 160 -18.98 20.46 -2.75
CA PRO A 160 -20.24 20.73 -3.39
C PRO A 160 -20.78 19.40 -3.93
N ILE A 161 -21.09 18.43 -3.07
CA ILE A 161 -21.96 17.33 -3.53
C ILE A 161 -23.37 17.92 -3.58
N SER A 162 -23.82 18.23 -4.79
CA SER A 162 -25.25 18.46 -5.03
C SER A 162 -25.94 17.09 -4.93
N LEU A 163 -26.30 16.68 -3.71
CA LEU A 163 -27.12 15.49 -3.52
C LEU A 163 -28.54 15.78 -4.05
N PRO A 164 -29.23 14.78 -4.61
CA PRO A 164 -30.67 14.87 -4.84
C PRO A 164 -31.36 15.24 -3.52
N SER A 165 -32.22 16.25 -3.53
CA SER A 165 -32.85 16.91 -2.37
C SER A 165 -33.82 16.03 -1.56
N ASN A 166 -33.79 14.71 -1.74
CA ASN A 166 -34.86 13.78 -1.40
C ASN A 166 -34.35 12.44 -0.83
N LEU A 167 -33.15 12.40 -0.24
CA LEU A 167 -32.67 11.24 0.54
C LEU A 167 -33.28 11.24 1.96
N THR A 168 -34.60 11.12 2.07
CA THR A 168 -35.29 11.04 3.37
C THR A 168 -35.18 9.66 4.04
N CYS A 169 -34.67 8.63 3.34
CA CYS A 169 -34.31 7.34 3.92
C CYS A 169 -33.15 6.69 3.12
N LEU A 170 -31.92 6.80 3.62
CA LEU A 170 -30.73 6.19 3.03
C LEU A 170 -30.71 4.68 3.34
N THR A 171 -31.27 3.88 2.43
CA THR A 171 -31.06 2.43 2.43
C THR A 171 -29.63 2.08 1.98
N GLN A 172 -29.11 0.92 2.37
CA GLN A 172 -27.79 0.45 1.92
C GLN A 172 -27.68 0.44 0.38
N GLN A 173 -28.72 0.01 -0.34
CA GLN A 173 -28.73 0.00 -1.80
C GLN A 173 -28.71 1.42 -2.38
N SER A 174 -29.49 2.36 -1.84
CA SER A 174 -29.46 3.77 -2.30
C SER A 174 -28.10 4.42 -2.07
N LEU A 175 -27.43 4.09 -0.95
CA LEU A 175 -26.10 4.58 -0.63
C LEU A 175 -25.06 4.05 -1.62
N VAL A 176 -25.07 2.74 -1.93
CA VAL A 176 -24.16 2.14 -2.91
C VAL A 176 -24.38 2.72 -4.30
N THR A 177 -25.63 2.89 -4.71
CA THR A 177 -25.98 3.50 -6.02
C THR A 177 -25.45 4.93 -6.12
N THR A 178 -25.65 5.72 -5.05
CA THR A 178 -25.15 7.10 -4.97
C THR A 178 -23.62 7.14 -4.99
N LEU A 179 -22.96 6.24 -4.26
CA LEU A 179 -21.50 6.14 -4.21
C LEU A 179 -20.92 5.82 -5.59
N VAL A 180 -21.49 4.84 -6.31
CA VAL A 180 -21.06 4.47 -7.67
C VAL A 180 -21.19 5.65 -8.63
N ALA A 181 -22.34 6.33 -8.63
CA ALA A 181 -22.58 7.49 -9.47
C ALA A 181 -21.64 8.65 -9.14
N THR A 182 -21.37 8.87 -7.84
CA THR A 182 -20.46 9.91 -7.36
C THR A 182 -19.03 9.64 -7.85
N ILE A 183 -18.50 8.43 -7.68
CA ILE A 183 -17.15 8.06 -8.17
C ILE A 183 -17.07 8.21 -9.70
N HIS A 184 -18.14 7.86 -10.40
CA HIS A 184 -18.20 8.00 -11.85
C HIS A 184 -18.11 9.47 -12.29
N ALA A 185 -18.88 10.35 -11.64
CA ALA A 185 -18.99 11.76 -12.01
C ALA A 185 -17.82 12.62 -11.53
N GLU A 186 -17.17 12.26 -10.43
CA GLU A 186 -16.03 13.02 -9.92
C GLU A 186 -14.85 12.97 -10.92
N PRO A 187 -14.12 14.08 -11.09
CA PRO A 187 -12.85 14.05 -11.79
C PRO A 187 -11.75 13.41 -10.92
N PHE A 188 -10.74 12.82 -11.56
CA PHE A 188 -9.63 12.16 -10.89
C PHE A 188 -8.31 12.39 -11.62
N GLN A 189 -7.25 12.64 -10.85
CA GLN A 189 -5.92 12.74 -11.41
C GLN A 189 -4.99 11.78 -10.67
N PRO A 190 -4.38 10.80 -11.37
CA PRO A 190 -3.40 9.91 -10.77
C PRO A 190 -2.17 10.67 -10.30
N HIS A 191 -1.76 10.42 -9.06
CA HIS A 191 -0.55 10.96 -8.46
C HIS A 191 0.47 9.86 -8.19
N TYR A 192 1.74 10.15 -8.42
CA TYR A 192 2.85 9.31 -8.02
C TYR A 192 3.86 10.16 -7.29
N ARG A 193 4.19 9.76 -6.05
CA ARG A 193 5.15 10.49 -5.19
C ARG A 193 4.79 11.98 -5.01
N GLY A 194 3.50 12.26 -4.83
CA GLY A 194 3.00 13.62 -4.64
C GLY A 194 2.92 14.46 -5.91
N GLN A 195 3.19 13.88 -7.10
CA GLN A 195 3.14 14.61 -8.36
C GLN A 195 2.09 14.03 -9.29
N PRO A 196 1.29 14.87 -9.98
CA PRO A 196 0.38 14.40 -11.01
C PRO A 196 1.19 13.82 -12.18
N ILE A 197 0.86 12.60 -12.61
CA ILE A 197 1.57 11.90 -13.71
C ILE A 197 0.76 11.80 -15.00
N MET A 198 -0.54 12.04 -14.92
CA MET A 198 -1.47 11.92 -16.02
C MET A 198 -2.44 13.09 -16.01
N LYS A 199 -3.14 13.28 -17.14
CA LYS A 199 -4.26 14.23 -17.20
C LYS A 199 -5.39 13.75 -16.30
N GLN A 200 -6.23 14.69 -15.89
CA GLN A 200 -7.45 14.39 -15.19
C GLN A 200 -8.37 13.53 -16.07
N VAL A 201 -8.99 12.52 -15.48
CA VAL A 201 -9.93 11.58 -16.09
C VAL A 201 -11.25 11.56 -15.30
N GLN A 202 -12.29 11.01 -15.91
CA GLN A 202 -13.62 10.86 -15.31
C GLN A 202 -14.18 9.49 -15.72
N GLY A 203 -15.00 8.87 -14.88
CA GLY A 203 -15.56 7.54 -15.12
C GLY A 203 -14.72 6.39 -14.58
N TRP A 204 -15.39 5.26 -14.28
CA TRP A 204 -14.79 4.08 -13.67
C TRP A 204 -13.75 3.40 -14.59
N ASP A 205 -14.06 3.27 -15.89
CA ASP A 205 -13.16 2.69 -16.90
C ASP A 205 -11.85 3.48 -17.00
N ARG A 206 -11.94 4.81 -17.09
CA ARG A 206 -10.76 5.66 -17.24
C ARG A 206 -9.89 5.65 -15.99
N ARG A 207 -10.52 5.60 -14.81
CA ARG A 207 -9.81 5.40 -13.54
C ARG A 207 -9.08 4.05 -13.51
N LEU A 208 -9.72 2.97 -13.97
CA LEU A 208 -9.10 1.64 -14.06
C LEU A 208 -7.91 1.65 -15.02
N THR A 209 -8.04 2.25 -16.21
CA THR A 209 -6.91 2.36 -17.16
C THR A 209 -5.76 3.23 -16.65
N SER A 210 -6.02 4.04 -15.63
CA SER A 210 -5.01 4.87 -14.96
C SER A 210 -4.37 4.18 -13.76
N TYR A 211 -4.77 2.93 -13.46
CA TYR A 211 -4.17 2.15 -12.39
C TYR A 211 -2.71 1.87 -12.65
N PHE A 212 -1.90 1.99 -11.61
CA PHE A 212 -0.55 1.46 -11.61
C PHE A 212 -0.13 0.97 -10.23
N TRP A 213 0.74 -0.04 -10.19
CA TRP A 213 1.45 -0.42 -8.97
C TRP A 213 2.75 -1.17 -9.27
N PRO A 214 3.88 -0.83 -8.61
CA PRO A 214 4.07 0.25 -7.63
C PRO A 214 4.46 1.60 -8.26
N LYS A 215 4.68 1.64 -9.57
CA LYS A 215 5.07 2.85 -10.33
C LYS A 215 4.34 2.89 -11.68
N PRO A 216 4.30 4.05 -12.36
CA PRO A 216 3.44 4.27 -13.53
C PRO A 216 3.64 3.31 -14.71
N ASP A 217 4.83 2.73 -14.86
CA ASP A 217 5.14 1.78 -15.93
C ASP A 217 4.51 0.38 -15.72
N PHE A 218 3.80 0.17 -14.61
CA PHE A 218 3.15 -1.10 -14.28
C PHE A 218 1.65 -0.91 -14.17
N GLY A 219 0.94 -1.06 -15.29
CA GLY A 219 -0.51 -0.91 -15.37
C GLY A 219 -1.28 -2.15 -14.89
N VAL A 220 -2.56 -2.20 -15.27
CA VAL A 220 -3.45 -3.32 -14.97
C VAL A 220 -2.89 -4.64 -15.52
N ALA A 221 -2.54 -4.69 -16.80
CA ALA A 221 -2.10 -5.91 -17.48
C ALA A 221 -0.82 -6.50 -16.88
N GLU A 222 0.17 -5.65 -16.56
CA GLU A 222 1.40 -6.08 -15.92
C GLU A 222 1.15 -6.58 -14.49
N THR A 223 0.26 -5.91 -13.76
CA THR A 223 -0.12 -6.31 -12.40
C THR A 223 -0.83 -7.66 -12.39
N GLU A 224 -1.79 -7.87 -13.29
CA GLU A 224 -2.50 -9.15 -13.42
C GLU A 224 -1.55 -10.28 -13.82
N THR A 225 -0.65 -10.02 -14.77
CA THR A 225 0.38 -10.99 -15.19
C THR A 225 1.24 -11.43 -14.00
N ARG A 226 1.65 -10.49 -13.13
CA ARG A 226 2.45 -10.78 -11.95
C ARG A 226 1.66 -11.51 -10.85
N LEU A 227 0.37 -11.19 -10.70
CA LEU A 227 -0.48 -11.81 -9.68
C LEU A 227 -1.00 -13.19 -10.07
N ARG A 228 -1.10 -13.50 -11.37
CA ARG A 228 -1.69 -14.76 -11.86
C ARG A 228 -1.08 -16.01 -11.19
N PRO A 229 0.26 -16.19 -11.11
CA PRO A 229 0.82 -17.38 -10.47
C PRO A 229 0.48 -17.47 -8.98
N LEU A 230 0.38 -16.33 -8.29
CA LEU A 230 0.02 -16.28 -6.87
C LEU A 230 -1.46 -16.66 -6.66
N LEU A 231 -2.34 -16.19 -7.54
CA LEU A 231 -3.76 -16.52 -7.53
C LEU A 231 -3.98 -18.02 -7.80
N ASP A 232 -3.28 -18.58 -8.79
CA ASP A 232 -3.40 -20.00 -9.14
C ASP A 232 -2.90 -20.89 -7.99
N GLN A 233 -1.78 -20.54 -7.38
CA GLN A 233 -1.24 -21.25 -6.22
C GLN A 233 -2.16 -21.15 -4.99
N ALA A 234 -2.71 -19.96 -4.73
CA ALA A 234 -3.68 -19.77 -3.65
C ALA A 234 -4.95 -20.59 -3.88
N ALA A 235 -5.46 -20.63 -5.11
CA ALA A 235 -6.64 -21.42 -5.48
C ALA A 235 -6.43 -22.92 -5.25
N ALA A 236 -5.24 -23.45 -5.57
CA ALA A 236 -4.90 -24.85 -5.31
C ALA A 236 -4.92 -25.17 -3.80
N LEU A 237 -4.25 -24.34 -2.98
CA LEU A 237 -4.24 -24.49 -1.51
C LEU A 237 -5.65 -24.37 -0.90
N GLN A 238 -6.46 -23.47 -1.47
CA GLN A 238 -7.83 -23.19 -1.06
C GLN A 238 -8.78 -24.35 -1.42
N ALA A 239 -8.54 -25.05 -2.53
CA ALA A 239 -9.29 -26.24 -2.91
C ALA A 239 -9.08 -27.38 -1.90
N THR A 240 -7.84 -27.63 -1.46
CA THR A 240 -7.53 -28.64 -0.43
C THR A 240 -8.33 -28.40 0.84
N LEU A 241 -8.37 -27.17 1.34
CA LEU A 241 -9.11 -26.83 2.57
C LEU A 241 -10.63 -26.97 2.41
N ARG A 242 -11.19 -26.60 1.25
CA ARG A 242 -12.63 -26.75 0.98
C ARG A 242 -13.07 -28.21 0.91
N ASN A 243 -12.17 -29.10 0.50
CA ASN A 243 -12.41 -30.54 0.50
C ASN A 243 -12.28 -31.18 1.90
N GLY A 244 -12.11 -30.37 2.96
CA GLY A 244 -11.95 -30.86 4.33
C GLY A 244 -10.58 -31.50 4.59
N GLN A 245 -9.62 -31.35 3.68
CA GLN A 245 -8.29 -31.93 3.80
C GLN A 245 -7.35 -30.98 4.56
N ILE A 246 -6.34 -31.57 5.20
CA ILE A 246 -5.25 -30.84 5.85
C ILE A 246 -4.11 -30.71 4.85
N TRP A 247 -3.47 -29.54 4.81
CA TRP A 247 -2.28 -29.35 3.98
C TRP A 247 -1.17 -30.34 4.34
N THR A 248 -0.65 -31.00 3.31
CA THR A 248 0.61 -31.75 3.34
C THR A 248 1.79 -30.84 3.63
N GLU A 249 2.95 -31.40 4.00
CA GLU A 249 4.16 -30.58 4.23
C GLU A 249 4.59 -29.78 2.99
N ALA A 250 4.41 -30.35 1.79
CA ALA A 250 4.67 -29.65 0.53
C ALA A 250 3.73 -28.45 0.34
N GLU A 251 2.44 -28.61 0.65
CA GLU A 251 1.46 -27.51 0.60
C GLU A 251 1.74 -26.45 1.68
N LYS A 252 2.17 -26.85 2.87
CA LYS A 252 2.60 -25.89 3.92
C LYS A 252 3.79 -25.05 3.48
N GLN A 253 4.79 -25.68 2.86
CA GLN A 253 5.94 -24.97 2.29
C GLN A 253 5.52 -24.04 1.14
N SER A 254 4.65 -24.53 0.25
CA SER A 254 4.05 -23.75 -0.84
C SER A 254 3.29 -22.53 -0.29
N ALA A 255 2.49 -22.71 0.76
CA ALA A 255 1.73 -21.63 1.40
C ALA A 255 2.66 -20.56 2.03
N HIS A 256 3.79 -20.99 2.61
CA HIS A 256 4.81 -20.06 3.13
C HIS A 256 5.44 -19.22 2.01
N GLN A 257 5.87 -19.87 0.93
CA GLN A 257 6.44 -19.18 -0.24
C GLN A 257 5.44 -18.22 -0.88
N LEU A 258 4.17 -18.64 -1.00
CA LEU A 258 3.09 -17.79 -1.48
C LEU A 258 2.93 -16.54 -0.62
N ALA A 259 2.88 -16.69 0.71
CA ALA A 259 2.73 -15.56 1.62
C ALA A 259 3.90 -14.58 1.49
N GLU A 260 5.15 -15.07 1.46
CA GLU A 260 6.34 -14.24 1.24
C GLU A 260 6.30 -13.49 -0.10
N ALA A 261 5.92 -14.16 -1.18
CA ALA A 261 5.80 -13.54 -2.50
C ALA A 261 4.72 -12.45 -2.54
N ILE A 262 3.57 -12.67 -1.88
CA ILE A 262 2.50 -11.67 -1.76
C ILE A 262 2.97 -10.45 -0.97
N PHE A 263 3.66 -10.66 0.15
CA PHE A 263 4.19 -9.55 0.97
C PHE A 263 5.27 -8.77 0.24
N LEU A 264 6.12 -9.45 -0.54
CA LEU A 264 7.12 -8.82 -1.39
C LEU A 264 6.48 -7.99 -2.50
N TRP A 265 5.52 -8.55 -3.24
CA TRP A 265 4.75 -7.84 -4.27
C TRP A 265 4.06 -6.58 -3.71
N GLY A 266 3.50 -6.69 -2.51
CA GLY A 266 2.81 -5.60 -1.82
C GLY A 266 3.73 -4.59 -1.13
N GLY A 267 5.05 -4.79 -1.11
CA GLY A 267 6.00 -3.91 -0.43
C GLY A 267 5.91 -3.93 1.10
N VAL A 268 5.28 -4.97 1.68
CA VAL A 268 4.93 -5.06 3.11
C VAL A 268 5.52 -6.32 3.75
N PRO A 269 6.86 -6.50 3.73
CA PRO A 269 7.49 -7.68 4.30
C PRO A 269 7.07 -7.89 5.76
N GLN A 270 6.73 -9.13 6.11
CA GLN A 270 6.24 -9.50 7.43
C GLN A 270 7.31 -10.30 8.18
N ASN A 271 7.37 -10.13 9.51
CA ASN A 271 8.18 -10.98 10.38
C ASN A 271 7.35 -12.14 10.94
N ASN A 272 8.04 -13.20 11.36
CA ASN A 272 7.42 -14.35 12.05
C ASN A 272 6.24 -14.94 11.25
N ILE A 273 6.42 -15.08 9.94
CA ILE A 273 5.49 -15.78 9.06
C ILE A 273 5.56 -17.26 9.44
N THR A 274 4.43 -17.83 9.83
CA THR A 274 4.36 -19.27 10.15
C THR A 274 3.17 -19.88 9.43
N THR A 275 3.27 -21.18 9.16
CA THR A 275 2.21 -21.95 8.50
C THR A 275 0.89 -21.87 9.26
N GLU A 276 0.91 -21.83 10.59
CA GLU A 276 -0.29 -21.74 11.42
C GLU A 276 -1.01 -20.41 11.18
N LYS A 277 -0.27 -19.30 11.12
CA LYS A 277 -0.85 -17.98 10.82
C LYS A 277 -1.44 -17.95 9.42
N ILE A 278 -0.73 -18.50 8.43
CA ILE A 278 -1.19 -18.57 7.05
C ILE A 278 -2.49 -19.39 6.96
N LEU A 279 -2.50 -20.58 7.55
CA LEU A 279 -3.66 -21.45 7.61
C LEU A 279 -4.85 -20.77 8.30
N ALA A 280 -4.62 -20.05 9.40
CA ALA A 280 -5.65 -19.30 10.10
C ALA A 280 -6.27 -18.20 9.21
N VAL A 281 -5.49 -17.51 8.36
CA VAL A 281 -6.02 -16.55 7.38
C VAL A 281 -6.87 -17.24 6.32
N PHE A 282 -6.40 -18.33 5.73
CA PHE A 282 -7.17 -19.12 4.75
C PHE A 282 -8.49 -19.64 5.35
N LYS A 283 -8.45 -20.18 6.57
CA LYS A 283 -9.67 -20.60 7.27
C LYS A 283 -10.60 -19.41 7.54
N SER A 284 -10.05 -18.25 7.92
CA SER A 284 -10.86 -17.07 8.23
C SER A 284 -11.65 -16.56 7.03
N VAL A 285 -11.05 -16.54 5.83
CA VAL A 285 -11.77 -16.16 4.61
C VAL A 285 -12.86 -17.17 4.24
N ASN A 286 -12.66 -18.46 4.48
CA ASN A 286 -13.67 -19.49 4.19
C ASN A 286 -14.86 -19.44 5.13
N HIS A 287 -14.62 -19.18 6.41
CA HIS A 287 -15.67 -19.22 7.42
C HIS A 287 -16.39 -17.87 7.58
N GLY A 288 -15.93 -16.81 6.92
CA GLY A 288 -16.50 -15.46 7.07
C GLY A 288 -16.35 -14.89 8.48
N LYS A 289 -15.38 -15.39 9.27
CA LYS A 289 -15.08 -14.92 10.62
C LYS A 289 -13.61 -15.12 10.94
N GLN A 290 -13.09 -14.39 11.93
CA GLN A 290 -11.73 -14.64 12.42
C GLN A 290 -11.65 -16.05 13.02
N ILE A 291 -10.74 -16.86 12.49
CA ILE A 291 -10.41 -18.18 13.01
C ILE A 291 -9.08 -18.08 13.74
N GLU A 292 -9.04 -18.64 14.95
CA GLU A 292 -7.85 -18.64 15.80
C GLU A 292 -7.30 -17.21 16.00
N ARG A 293 -5.98 -17.02 16.02
CA ARG A 293 -5.32 -15.71 16.08
C ARG A 293 -4.87 -15.25 14.68
N ALA A 294 -5.71 -15.47 13.66
CA ALA A 294 -5.40 -15.06 12.30
C ALA A 294 -5.02 -13.57 12.27
N PRO A 295 -3.80 -13.22 11.84
CA PRO A 295 -3.34 -11.84 11.82
C PRO A 295 -4.08 -11.02 10.77
N MET A 296 -4.14 -9.71 10.98
CA MET A 296 -4.73 -8.76 10.05
C MET A 296 -3.92 -7.47 10.09
N ASN A 297 -3.31 -7.08 8.98
CA ASN A 297 -2.61 -5.80 8.75
C ASN A 297 -2.48 -5.61 7.22
N SER A 298 -1.69 -4.65 6.76
CA SER A 298 -1.55 -4.33 5.33
C SER A 298 -0.98 -5.49 4.50
N GLY A 299 -0.19 -6.38 5.11
CA GLY A 299 0.26 -7.61 4.49
C GLY A 299 -0.82 -8.68 4.47
N TRP A 300 -1.40 -8.99 5.63
CA TRP A 300 -2.34 -10.10 5.78
C TRP A 300 -3.68 -9.87 5.06
N THR A 301 -4.10 -8.61 4.84
CA THR A 301 -5.24 -8.31 3.96
C THR A 301 -4.97 -8.74 2.51
N LYS A 302 -3.72 -8.64 2.02
CA LYS A 302 -3.33 -9.11 0.67
C LYS A 302 -3.43 -10.62 0.56
N LEU A 303 -2.95 -11.32 1.60
CA LEU A 303 -3.09 -12.77 1.67
C LEU A 303 -4.57 -13.19 1.70
N ALA A 304 -5.40 -12.50 2.50
CA ALA A 304 -6.83 -12.78 2.57
C ALA A 304 -7.52 -12.56 1.21
N ALA A 305 -7.24 -11.44 0.53
CA ALA A 305 -7.77 -11.14 -0.81
C ALA A 305 -7.40 -12.24 -1.81
N ILE A 306 -6.11 -12.58 -1.92
CA ILE A 306 -5.62 -13.59 -2.86
C ILE A 306 -6.13 -15.00 -2.52
N ALA A 307 -6.17 -15.39 -1.24
CA ALA A 307 -6.71 -16.68 -0.81
C ALA A 307 -8.20 -16.83 -1.14
N SER A 308 -8.97 -15.76 -0.97
CA SER A 308 -10.42 -15.76 -1.24
C SER A 308 -10.80 -15.65 -2.72
N ALA A 309 -9.85 -15.33 -3.61
CA ALA A 309 -10.13 -15.07 -5.03
C ALA A 309 -10.82 -16.24 -5.75
N SER A 310 -10.60 -17.47 -5.28
CA SER A 310 -11.22 -18.68 -5.83
C SER A 310 -12.50 -19.12 -5.10
N ASN A 311 -12.95 -18.39 -4.07
CA ASN A 311 -14.14 -18.72 -3.27
C ASN A 311 -15.47 -18.31 -3.91
N GLY A 312 -15.40 -17.74 -5.12
CA GLY A 312 -16.55 -17.28 -5.89
C GLY A 312 -16.96 -15.84 -5.55
N PRO A 313 -17.76 -15.20 -6.42
CA PRO A 313 -17.96 -13.76 -6.41
C PRO A 313 -18.66 -13.22 -5.14
N ALA A 314 -19.35 -14.07 -4.39
CA ALA A 314 -19.99 -13.70 -3.12
C ALA A 314 -19.02 -13.65 -1.94
N ASN A 315 -17.88 -14.37 -2.02
CA ASN A 315 -16.95 -14.59 -0.92
C ASN A 315 -15.56 -14.02 -1.17
N GLU A 316 -15.32 -13.42 -2.34
CA GLU A 316 -14.06 -12.73 -2.65
C GLU A 316 -13.84 -11.53 -1.72
N HIS A 317 -12.61 -11.35 -1.28
CA HIS A 317 -12.17 -10.22 -0.47
C HIS A 317 -11.34 -9.24 -1.30
N VAL A 318 -11.36 -7.98 -0.89
CA VAL A 318 -10.43 -6.96 -1.38
C VAL A 318 -9.21 -6.86 -0.47
N ILE A 319 -8.12 -6.30 -0.99
CA ILE A 319 -7.04 -5.72 -0.19
C ILE A 319 -7.64 -4.48 0.52
N TRP A 320 -8.14 -4.69 1.72
CA TRP A 320 -8.67 -3.64 2.58
C TRP A 320 -7.52 -2.90 3.29
N ASP A 321 -6.73 -2.17 2.50
CA ASP A 321 -5.65 -1.32 2.99
C ASP A 321 -6.11 0.13 3.20
N SER A 322 -5.18 0.97 3.67
CA SER A 322 -5.48 2.37 3.98
C SER A 322 -5.99 3.18 2.79
N ARG A 323 -5.57 2.86 1.55
CA ARG A 323 -5.98 3.59 0.33
C ARG A 323 -7.41 3.25 -0.03
N VAL A 324 -7.74 1.97 -0.07
CA VAL A 324 -9.11 1.51 -0.38
C VAL A 324 -10.08 2.00 0.69
N ALA A 325 -9.71 1.89 1.97
CA ALA A 325 -10.53 2.39 3.08
C ALA A 325 -10.74 3.90 2.99
N HIS A 326 -9.67 4.68 2.79
CA HIS A 326 -9.76 6.14 2.70
C HIS A 326 -10.63 6.60 1.52
N SER A 327 -10.45 6.00 0.34
CA SER A 327 -11.23 6.30 -0.88
C SER A 327 -12.73 6.13 -0.70
N LEU A 328 -13.15 5.10 0.04
CA LEU A 328 -14.55 4.84 0.35
C LEU A 328 -15.06 5.72 1.47
N LEU A 329 -14.34 5.77 2.59
CA LEU A 329 -14.78 6.50 3.78
C LEU A 329 -14.98 7.98 3.50
N LYS A 330 -14.09 8.62 2.72
CA LYS A 330 -14.26 10.05 2.39
C LYS A 330 -15.57 10.34 1.66
N ARG A 331 -16.00 9.45 0.76
CA ARG A 331 -17.23 9.62 -0.03
C ARG A 331 -18.47 9.22 0.75
N LEU A 332 -18.39 8.14 1.50
CA LEU A 332 -19.45 7.73 2.42
C LEU A 332 -19.71 8.79 3.47
N ASP A 333 -18.65 9.35 4.08
CA ASP A 333 -18.72 10.45 5.01
C ASP A 333 -19.47 11.64 4.41
N SER A 334 -19.14 12.01 3.16
CA SER A 334 -19.77 13.12 2.46
C SER A 334 -21.25 12.88 2.18
N ILE A 335 -21.60 11.70 1.65
CA ILE A 335 -23.00 11.35 1.31
C ILE A 335 -23.86 11.31 2.57
N LEU A 336 -23.35 10.67 3.63
CA LEU A 336 -24.06 10.54 4.90
C LEU A 336 -24.21 11.90 5.59
N SER A 337 -23.14 12.69 5.67
CA SER A 337 -23.15 14.01 6.33
C SER A 337 -24.08 15.00 5.63
N ALA A 338 -24.06 15.02 4.29
CA ALA A 338 -24.98 15.87 3.51
C ALA A 338 -26.45 15.39 3.60
N SER A 339 -26.69 14.19 4.13
CA SER A 339 -28.02 13.68 4.48
C SER A 339 -28.35 13.83 5.97
N GLY A 340 -27.54 14.59 6.73
CA GLY A 340 -27.73 14.84 8.16
C GLY A 340 -27.35 13.68 9.08
N ILE A 341 -26.71 12.63 8.56
CA ILE A 341 -26.29 11.46 9.34
C ILE A 341 -24.90 11.73 9.93
N THR A 342 -24.78 11.64 11.25
CA THR A 342 -23.53 11.91 11.99
C THR A 342 -22.89 10.67 12.61
N ILE A 343 -23.59 9.53 12.56
CA ILE A 343 -23.15 8.23 13.09
C ILE A 343 -23.28 7.21 11.96
N PRO A 344 -22.30 6.31 11.73
CA PRO A 344 -22.43 5.29 10.69
C PRO A 344 -23.68 4.43 10.94
N PRO A 345 -24.55 4.22 9.94
CA PRO A 345 -25.64 3.25 10.04
C PRO A 345 -25.13 1.85 10.43
N ASP A 346 -25.97 1.04 11.06
CA ASP A 346 -25.58 -0.28 11.60
C ASP A 346 -24.89 -1.19 10.56
N TYR A 347 -25.36 -1.16 9.32
CA TYR A 347 -24.78 -1.94 8.21
C TYR A 347 -23.38 -1.44 7.76
N LEU A 348 -22.90 -0.32 8.29
CA LEU A 348 -21.53 0.20 8.13
C LEU A 348 -20.75 0.24 9.45
N SER A 349 -21.32 -0.24 10.56
CA SER A 349 -20.70 -0.15 11.91
C SER A 349 -19.34 -0.85 12.03
N HIS A 350 -19.03 -1.76 11.12
CA HIS A 350 -17.74 -2.44 11.05
C HIS A 350 -16.80 -1.87 9.99
N LEU A 351 -17.28 -0.95 9.12
CA LEU A 351 -16.45 -0.26 8.16
C LEU A 351 -15.58 0.75 8.92
N GLY A 352 -14.28 0.47 9.00
CA GLY A 352 -13.39 1.25 9.86
C GLY A 352 -12.31 2.02 9.12
N HIS A 353 -11.91 3.14 9.71
CA HIS A 353 -10.74 3.90 9.31
C HIS A 353 -9.47 3.07 9.48
N ILE A 354 -8.64 3.03 8.45
CA ILE A 354 -7.30 2.45 8.48
C ILE A 354 -6.32 3.61 8.29
N PRO A 355 -5.49 3.92 9.31
CA PRO A 355 -4.45 4.94 9.18
C PRO A 355 -3.48 4.51 8.09
N GLY A 356 -2.76 5.44 7.46
CA GLY A 356 -1.87 5.10 6.36
C GLY A 356 -0.85 6.17 6.08
N ARG A 357 0.10 5.86 5.19
CA ARG A 357 1.17 6.78 4.84
C ARG A 357 0.65 7.93 3.99
N GLY A 358 0.79 9.17 4.48
CA GLY A 358 0.64 10.38 3.69
C GLY A 358 1.69 10.46 2.59
N GLY A 359 1.37 9.92 1.42
CA GLY A 359 1.94 10.31 0.13
C GLY A 359 0.79 10.98 -0.62
N SER A 360 0.92 12.26 -0.98
CA SER A 360 -0.16 13.18 -1.42
C SER A 360 -1.40 13.32 -0.53
N ARG A 361 -1.67 12.38 0.39
CA ARG A 361 -2.87 12.43 1.24
C ARG A 361 -2.82 13.62 2.19
N THR A 362 -3.84 14.46 2.09
CA THR A 362 -4.22 15.41 3.13
C THR A 362 -4.83 14.64 4.30
N THR A 363 -4.52 14.99 5.55
CA THR A 363 -5.11 14.39 6.74
C THR A 363 -6.63 14.49 6.66
N ALA A 364 -7.32 13.38 6.41
CA ALA A 364 -8.77 13.41 6.26
C ALA A 364 -9.45 13.60 7.62
N LYS A 365 -10.05 14.77 7.82
CA LYS A 365 -11.06 14.98 8.85
C LYS A 365 -12.39 14.49 8.32
N TYR A 366 -12.79 13.30 8.77
CA TYR A 366 -14.15 12.81 8.57
C TYR A 366 -15.11 13.55 9.51
N HIS A 367 -16.31 13.87 9.03
CA HIS A 367 -17.37 14.45 9.85
C HIS A 367 -18.00 13.39 10.77
N ILE A 368 -18.03 12.15 10.30
CA ILE A 368 -18.55 11.00 11.02
C ILE A 368 -17.40 10.33 11.77
N ASN A 369 -17.66 9.93 13.01
CA ASN A 369 -16.69 9.20 13.82
C ASN A 369 -16.62 7.72 13.41
N TRP A 370 -15.88 7.44 12.34
CA TRP A 370 -15.64 6.08 11.87
C TRP A 370 -14.82 5.28 12.88
N PRO A 371 -15.19 4.02 13.19
CA PRO A 371 -14.42 3.19 14.11
C PRO A 371 -13.03 2.90 13.55
N ASN A 372 -12.06 2.63 14.41
CA ASN A 372 -10.76 2.13 13.94
C ASN A 372 -10.94 0.71 13.34
N GLY A 373 -10.63 0.55 12.06
CA GLY A 373 -10.69 -0.72 11.31
C GLY A 373 -9.34 -1.44 11.21
N TYR A 374 -8.25 -0.80 11.61
CA TYR A 374 -6.91 -1.37 11.49
C TYR A 374 -6.76 -2.64 12.34
N GLN A 375 -6.18 -3.66 11.73
CA GLN A 375 -5.99 -5.01 12.31
C GLN A 375 -7.27 -5.75 12.71
N LYS A 376 -8.42 -5.39 12.13
CA LYS A 376 -9.71 -6.03 12.45
C LYS A 376 -10.27 -6.81 11.27
N TRP A 377 -10.51 -8.10 11.50
CA TRP A 377 -11.22 -8.95 10.54
C TRP A 377 -12.65 -8.45 10.25
N SER A 378 -13.35 -7.91 11.25
CA SER A 378 -14.68 -7.32 11.03
C SER A 378 -14.65 -6.21 9.97
N SER A 379 -13.61 -5.37 9.98
CA SER A 379 -13.42 -4.33 8.96
C SER A 379 -13.05 -4.90 7.60
N GLN A 380 -12.22 -5.95 7.55
CA GLN A 380 -11.91 -6.65 6.29
C GLN A 380 -13.17 -7.22 5.64
N PHE A 381 -14.04 -7.88 6.42
CA PHE A 381 -15.28 -8.46 5.91
C PHE A 381 -16.26 -7.38 5.46
N ALA A 382 -16.49 -6.34 6.27
CA ALA A 382 -17.41 -5.25 5.95
C ALA A 382 -16.95 -4.43 4.72
N GLY A 383 -15.65 -4.13 4.65
CA GLY A 383 -15.05 -3.47 3.48
C GLY A 383 -15.23 -4.30 2.21
N SER A 384 -14.93 -5.60 2.27
CA SER A 384 -15.12 -6.51 1.13
C SER A 384 -16.59 -6.61 0.72
N GLU A 385 -17.52 -6.63 1.66
CA GLU A 385 -18.96 -6.64 1.37
C GLU A 385 -19.40 -5.39 0.61
N ILE A 386 -18.98 -4.21 1.05
CA ILE A 386 -19.29 -2.95 0.35
C ILE A 386 -18.71 -2.95 -1.06
N VAL A 387 -17.47 -3.38 -1.25
CA VAL A 387 -16.88 -3.41 -2.60
C VAL A 387 -17.57 -4.43 -3.51
N ARG A 388 -18.03 -5.57 -2.98
CA ARG A 388 -18.88 -6.50 -3.74
C ARG A 388 -20.18 -5.84 -4.19
N LYS A 389 -20.85 -5.08 -3.32
CA LYS A 389 -22.07 -4.34 -3.68
C LYS A 389 -21.81 -3.27 -4.74
N ILE A 390 -20.66 -2.57 -4.69
CA ILE A 390 -20.23 -1.62 -5.73
C ILE A 390 -20.06 -2.34 -7.06
N ARG A 391 -19.32 -3.46 -7.09
CA ARG A 391 -19.14 -4.31 -8.28
C ARG A 391 -20.49 -4.73 -8.86
N ASP A 392 -21.39 -5.22 -8.03
CA ASP A 392 -22.70 -5.70 -8.47
C ASP A 392 -23.54 -4.54 -9.04
N GLU A 393 -23.46 -3.35 -8.46
CA GLU A 393 -24.13 -2.15 -8.97
C GLU A 393 -23.57 -1.66 -10.32
N LEU A 394 -22.25 -1.71 -10.50
CA LEU A 394 -21.60 -1.44 -11.78
C LEU A 394 -22.09 -2.43 -12.86
N ASN A 395 -22.17 -3.72 -12.51
CA ASN A 395 -22.56 -4.79 -13.43
C ASN A 395 -24.05 -4.75 -13.82
N LYS A 396 -24.95 -4.25 -12.95
CA LYS A 396 -26.36 -4.01 -13.31
C LYS A 396 -26.50 -2.99 -14.45
N ASN A 397 -25.56 -2.03 -14.53
CA ASN A 397 -25.63 -0.90 -15.44
C ASN A 397 -24.41 -0.82 -16.37
N ILE A 398 -23.97 -1.95 -16.93
CA ILE A 398 -22.71 -2.04 -17.71
C ILE A 398 -22.65 -1.08 -18.92
N LYS A 399 -23.81 -0.67 -19.45
CA LYS A 399 -23.89 0.34 -20.52
C LYS A 399 -23.49 1.73 -20.05
N LEU A 400 -23.81 2.06 -18.80
CA LEU A 400 -23.46 3.33 -18.15
C LEU A 400 -22.04 3.26 -17.55
N TYR A 401 -21.65 2.09 -17.04
CA TYR A 401 -20.37 1.86 -16.39
C TYR A 401 -19.60 0.72 -17.09
N PRO A 402 -19.08 0.93 -18.31
CA PRO A 402 -18.30 -0.09 -19.00
C PRO A 402 -16.99 -0.36 -18.24
N VAL A 403 -16.44 -1.58 -18.33
CA VAL A 403 -15.11 -1.91 -17.77
C VAL A 403 -13.99 -1.20 -18.56
N GLY A 404 -14.22 -0.96 -19.85
CA GLY A 404 -13.31 -0.25 -20.74
C GLY A 404 -13.45 -0.71 -22.19
N THR A 405 -12.81 0.01 -23.11
CA THR A 405 -12.92 -0.26 -24.56
C THR A 405 -12.22 -1.55 -24.99
N SER A 406 -11.20 -2.01 -24.25
CA SER A 406 -10.51 -3.27 -24.51
C SER A 406 -11.26 -4.51 -24.02
N ASN A 407 -12.26 -4.33 -23.15
CA ASN A 407 -13.02 -5.40 -22.49
C ASN A 407 -14.54 -5.20 -22.71
N GLN A 408 -14.93 -4.84 -23.93
CA GLN A 408 -16.33 -4.57 -24.27
C GLN A 408 -17.19 -5.83 -24.03
N GLY A 409 -18.20 -5.72 -23.16
CA GLY A 409 -19.06 -6.84 -22.76
C GLY A 409 -18.58 -7.65 -21.55
N ALA A 410 -17.41 -7.32 -20.98
CA ALA A 410 -16.95 -7.90 -19.72
C ALA A 410 -17.74 -7.33 -18.53
N THR A 411 -17.80 -8.09 -17.44
CA THR A 411 -18.31 -7.62 -16.14
C THR A 411 -17.16 -7.21 -15.24
N TRP A 412 -17.38 -6.17 -14.45
CA TRP A 412 -16.48 -5.76 -13.39
C TRP A 412 -16.21 -6.92 -12.42
N THR A 413 -14.94 -7.18 -12.19
CA THR A 413 -14.44 -8.06 -11.14
C THR A 413 -14.26 -7.28 -9.84
N LEU A 414 -14.17 -7.99 -8.69
CA LEU A 414 -13.91 -7.33 -7.42
C LEU A 414 -12.53 -6.64 -7.41
N ARG A 415 -11.56 -7.24 -8.11
CA ARG A 415 -10.19 -6.74 -8.22
C ARG A 415 -10.11 -5.42 -8.98
N GLU A 416 -10.82 -5.28 -10.09
CA GLU A 416 -10.83 -4.04 -10.87
C GLU A 416 -11.46 -2.88 -10.09
N VAL A 417 -12.54 -3.14 -9.35
CA VAL A 417 -13.15 -2.14 -8.46
C VAL A 417 -12.16 -1.74 -7.36
N GLU A 418 -11.46 -2.71 -6.75
CA GLU A 418 -10.41 -2.41 -5.77
C GLU A 418 -9.28 -1.57 -6.38
N MET A 419 -8.82 -1.87 -7.59
CA MET A 419 -7.77 -1.11 -8.27
C MET A 419 -8.16 0.37 -8.46
N VAL A 420 -9.42 0.65 -8.82
CA VAL A 420 -9.93 2.02 -8.89
C VAL A 420 -9.90 2.69 -7.52
N LEU A 421 -10.47 2.02 -6.51
CA LEU A 421 -10.55 2.56 -5.14
C LEU A 421 -9.17 2.80 -4.53
N PHE A 422 -8.21 1.93 -4.84
CA PHE A 422 -6.83 2.04 -4.41
C PHE A 422 -6.15 3.30 -4.96
N MET A 423 -6.35 3.60 -6.25
CA MET A 423 -5.78 4.80 -6.87
C MET A 423 -6.43 6.09 -6.37
N ASP A 424 -7.74 6.04 -6.11
CA ASP A 424 -8.51 7.14 -5.53
C ASP A 424 -8.12 7.47 -4.08
N GLY A 425 -7.40 6.56 -3.41
CA GLY A 425 -6.92 6.72 -2.05
C GLY A 425 -5.56 7.44 -1.92
N TYR A 426 -4.94 7.82 -3.04
CA TYR A 426 -3.68 8.59 -3.06
C TYR A 426 -3.86 10.08 -2.76
#